data_AF-A0A1I4T2Z5-F1
#
_entry.id   AF-A0A1I4T2Z5-F1
#
_cell.length_a   1.000
_cell.length_b   1.000
_cell.length_c   1.000
_cell.angle_alpha   90.00
_cell.angle_beta   90.00
_cell.angle_gamma   90.00
#
_symmetry.space_group_name_H-M   'P 1'
#
loop_
_entity.id
_entity.type
_entity.pdbx_description
1 polymer ?
#
loop_
_entity_poly.entity_id
_entity_poly.type
_entity_poly.pdbx_seq_one_letter_code
_entity_poly.pdbx_strand_id
1 'polypeptide(L)' 'MRARVEHVFASQAAMGGQLVRTIGLARARLKTGLNNIVYNLRRWTYLQGVAA' A
#
# COMPACT_ATOMS: atom_id res chain seq x y z
N MET A 1 6.33 -0.51 -26.22
CA MET A 1 5.66 -0.01 -24.98
C MET A 1 6.58 -0.33 -23.80
N ARG A 2 7.08 0.67 -23.06
CA ARG A 2 7.86 0.43 -21.82
C ARG A 2 6.90 0.60 -20.63
N ALA A 3 6.55 -0.49 -19.96
CA ALA A 3 5.80 -0.44 -18.71
C ALA A 3 6.78 -0.31 -17.53
N ARG A 4 6.52 0.62 -16.60
CA ARG A 4 7.25 0.67 -15.33
C ARG A 4 6.68 -0.40 -14.40
N VAL A 5 7.55 -1.19 -13.77
CA VAL A 5 7.15 -2.14 -12.73
C VAL A 5 6.99 -1.37 -11.43
N GLU A 6 5.84 -1.53 -10.78
CA GLU A 6 5.54 -0.88 -9.51
C GLU A 6 5.81 -1.84 -8.35
N HIS A 7 6.66 -1.42 -7.40
CA HIS A 7 7.04 -2.23 -6.25
C HIS A 7 6.04 -2.06 -5.08
N VAL A 8 4.82 -2.56 -5.28
CA VAL A 8 3.68 -2.48 -4.33
C VAL A 8 4.10 -2.91 -2.91
N PHE A 9 4.70 -4.09 -2.79
CA PHE A 9 5.06 -4.67 -1.49
C PHE A 9 6.19 -3.93 -0.79
N ALA A 10 7.12 -3.32 -1.54
CA ALA A 10 8.17 -2.49 -0.96
C ALA A 10 7.58 -1.19 -0.39
N SER A 11 6.63 -0.58 -1.11
CA SER A 11 5.89 0.58 -0.61
C SER A 11 5.09 0.25 0.65
N GLN A 12 4.36 -0.87 0.65
CA GLN A 12 3.61 -1.33 1.83
C GLN A 12 4.52 -1.70 3.01
N ALA A 13 5.69 -2.29 2.75
CA ALA A 13 6.68 -2.56 3.78
C ALA A 13 7.20 -1.27 4.43
N ALA A 14 7.40 -0.20 3.65
CA ALA A 14 7.78 1.11 4.19
C ALA A 14 6.68 1.77 5.05
N MET A 15 5.42 1.37 4.90
CA MET A 15 4.28 1.91 5.66
C MET A 15 4.03 1.21 7.01
N GLY A 16 4.93 0.36 7.48
CA GLY A 16 4.82 -0.29 8.80
C GLY A 16 5.12 -1.79 8.83
N GLY A 17 5.93 -2.26 7.88
CA GLY A 17 6.52 -3.60 7.81
C GLY A 17 5.64 -4.68 7.16
N GLN A 18 6.28 -5.72 6.61
CA GLN A 18 5.61 -6.93 6.11
C GLN A 18 5.05 -7.81 7.24
N LEU A 19 5.61 -7.69 8.46
CA LEU A 19 5.19 -8.46 9.62
C LEU A 19 4.21 -7.67 10.51
N VAL A 20 3.02 -8.23 10.68
CA VAL A 20 1.97 -7.69 11.56
C VAL A 20 2.14 -8.30 12.97
N ARG A 21 2.60 -7.49 13.95
CA ARG A 21 2.80 -7.89 15.35
C ARG A 21 1.65 -7.45 16.28
N THR A 22 0.41 -7.46 15.79
CA THR A 22 -0.76 -7.03 16.57
C THR A 22 -1.42 -8.19 17.30
N ILE A 23 -1.96 -7.95 18.50
CA ILE A 23 -2.68 -8.97 19.29
C ILE A 23 -4.09 -9.13 18.72
N GLY A 24 -4.37 -10.28 18.12
CA GLY A 24 -5.69 -10.67 17.63
C GLY A 24 -5.91 -10.42 16.13
N LEU A 25 -6.55 -11.40 15.48
CA LEU A 25 -6.74 -11.45 14.03
C LEU A 25 -7.50 -10.25 13.45
N ALA A 26 -8.53 -9.77 14.15
CA ALA A 26 -9.33 -8.63 13.68
C ALA A 26 -8.46 -7.36 13.51
N ARG A 27 -7.56 -7.10 14.46
CA ARG A 27 -6.62 -5.96 14.40
C ARG A 27 -5.58 -6.14 13.30
N ALA A 28 -5.11 -7.38 13.09
CA ALA A 28 -4.19 -7.67 11.99
C ALA A 28 -4.84 -7.40 10.63
N ARG A 29 -6.09 -7.86 10.43
CA ARG A 29 -6.86 -7.62 9.21
C ARG A 29 -7.11 -6.13 8.98
N LEU A 30 -7.49 -5.38 10.02
CA LEU A 30 -7.68 -3.93 9.93
C LEU A 30 -6.39 -3.24 9.47
N LYS A 31 -5.23 -3.53 10.11
CA LYS A 31 -3.95 -2.92 9.75
C LYS A 31 -3.59 -3.18 8.28
N THR A 32 -3.71 -4.42 7.83
CA THR A 32 -3.44 -4.78 6.43
C THR A 32 -4.40 -4.08 5.47
N GLY A 33 -5.69 -4.01 5.83
CA GLY A 33 -6.71 -3.29 5.04
C GLY A 33 -6.38 -1.80 4.90
N LEU A 34 -6.02 -1.14 6.00
CA LEU A 34 -5.64 0.27 6.01
C LEU A 34 -4.39 0.52 5.15
N ASN A 35 -3.37 -0.33 5.25
CA ASN A 35 -2.17 -0.22 4.41
C ASN A 35 -2.49 -0.32 2.91
N ASN A 36 -3.42 -1.19 2.53
CA ASN A 36 -3.85 -1.32 1.14
C ASN A 36 -4.63 -0.09 0.66
N ILE A 37 -5.53 0.44 1.48
CA ILE A 37 -6.29 1.67 1.17
C ILE A 37 -5.33 2.84 0.97
N VAL A 38 -4.40 3.06 1.91
CA VAL A 38 -3.42 4.15 1.81
C VAL A 38 -2.54 4.00 0.58
N TYR A 39 -2.08 2.78 0.27
CA TYR A 39 -1.31 2.52 -0.95
C TYR A 39 -2.08 2.93 -2.20
N ASN A 40 -3.33 2.48 -2.35
CA ASN A 40 -4.13 2.75 -3.54
C ASN A 40 -4.50 4.24 -3.66
N LEU A 41 -4.76 4.93 -2.55
CA LEU A 41 -5.01 6.37 -2.57
C LEU A 41 -3.78 7.15 -3.04
N ARG A 42 -2.58 6.83 -2.52
CA ARG A 42 -1.33 7.47 -2.96
C ARG A 42 -1.01 7.17 -4.43
N ARG A 43 -1.29 5.95 -4.88
CA ARG A 43 -1.13 5.55 -6.27
C ARG A 43 -2.09 6.31 -7.18
N TRP A 44 -3.36 6.44 -6.77
CA TRP A 44 -4.36 7.16 -7.54
C TRP A 44 -4.01 8.63 -7.69
N THR A 45 -3.61 9.32 -6.61
CA THR A 45 -3.20 10.73 -6.70
C THR A 45 -2.00 10.93 -7.61
N TYR A 46 -1.02 10.03 -7.58
CA TYR A 46 0.11 10.05 -8.52
C TYR A 46 -0.34 9.89 -9.97
N LEU A 47 -1.19 8.90 -10.26
CA LEU A 47 -1.69 8.67 -11.62
C LEU A 47 -2.54 9.84 -12.14
N GLN A 48 -3.38 10.43 -11.28
CA GLN A 48 -4.14 11.63 -11.61
C GLN A 48 -3.21 12.81 -11.94
N GLY A 49 -2.13 13.01 -11.15
CA GLY A 49 -1.18 14.09 -11.38
C GLY A 49 -0.29 13.89 -12.63
N VAL A 50 -0.08 12.65 -13.07
CA VAL A 50 0.65 12.34 -14.32
C VAL A 50 -0.26 12.43 -15.55
N ALA A 51 -1.57 12.24 -15.39
CA ALA A 51 -2.55 12.31 -16.46
C ALA A 51 -3.03 13.74 -16.78
N ALA A 52 -2.82 14.69 -15.85
CA ALA A 52 -3.08 16.12 -16.04
C ALA A 52 -1.91 16.80 -16.77
#